data_AF-A0A0S8ADR4-F1
#
_entry.id   AF-A0A0S8ADR4-F1
#
_cell.length_a   1.000
_cell.length_b   1.000
_cell.length_c   1.000
_cell.angle_alpha   90.00
_cell.angle_beta   90.00
_cell.angle_gamma   90.00
#
_symmetry.space_group_name_H-M   'P 1'
#
loop_
_entity.id
_entity.type
_entity.pdbx_description
1 polymer ?
#
loop_
_entity_poly.entity_id
_entity_poly.type
_entity_poly.pdbx_seq_one_letter_code
_entity_poly.pdbx_strand_id
1 'polypeptide(L)'
;MTFHPAHKWFLYLLSVLLLTACSGGGDSSIDLSGGGVSSQGIAVDPYIEGAVFQEVDADTGAVLQRQSSPSDEFGLFTFPRPLTPGSVVEMKISNKGLHGGAPYQGMLRRQVTATDEYPVVVSPLTTMLANGASPENIIALFNDAGITGLTISDLYDDPMQGLPNMTTGITDEHLIRLQAAMAADAYMEATGNYLAGWNELNDYDQFVIFRNMVSAMKNLLNAGEFENVRAALSNDADMTEPLILEDFILTVLAYKQTIVAQAKEDMESYGDFNPALVEQAVINAKGNAVVSVKFYYRQRVSATSSHDGAALYNDNCSLCHDYLAYTNKPGRSGGAIQAAIDNNVGNMGFLGDLTPGEVQAIADVRCAAPGPCC
;
A
#
# COMPACT_ATOMS: atom_id res chain seq x y z
N MET A 1 28.18 -53.24 67.70
CA MET A 1 27.77 -53.27 69.11
C MET A 1 28.26 -51.99 69.79
N THR A 2 27.55 -51.48 70.82
CA THR A 2 28.06 -50.70 71.99
C THR A 2 29.13 -49.61 71.78
N PHE A 3 29.01 -48.37 72.27
CA PHE A 3 27.97 -47.70 73.06
C PHE A 3 28.15 -46.17 72.88
N HIS A 4 27.09 -45.36 73.02
CA HIS A 4 27.20 -43.92 73.29
C HIS A 4 27.06 -43.66 74.80
N PRO A 5 27.80 -42.68 75.34
CA PRO A 5 27.14 -41.53 75.97
C PRO A 5 27.88 -40.19 75.76
N ALA A 6 27.30 -39.00 76.02
CA ALA A 6 25.92 -38.52 76.03
C ALA A 6 25.93 -37.00 76.38
N HIS A 7 24.91 -36.24 75.91
CA HIS A 7 24.18 -35.16 76.64
C HIS A 7 24.92 -33.96 77.30
N LYS A 8 24.39 -32.72 77.41
CA LYS A 8 23.12 -31.98 77.12
C LYS A 8 23.48 -30.46 77.15
N TRP A 9 22.68 -29.44 76.84
CA TRP A 9 21.25 -29.20 76.50
C TRP A 9 21.22 -27.99 75.47
N PHE A 10 20.16 -27.48 74.81
CA PHE A 10 18.79 -27.03 75.21
C PHE A 10 18.84 -25.69 75.99
N LEU A 11 18.07 -24.61 75.70
CA LEU A 11 16.78 -24.46 74.98
C LEU A 11 16.62 -23.07 74.27
N TYR A 12 15.98 -23.06 73.09
CA TYR A 12 14.93 -22.11 72.59
C TYR A 12 15.30 -20.61 72.41
N LEU A 13 14.51 -19.75 71.73
CA LEU A 13 13.11 -19.79 71.23
C LEU A 13 13.09 -19.26 69.76
N LEU A 14 12.42 -19.88 68.77
CA LEU A 14 11.04 -19.62 68.31
C LEU A 14 10.76 -18.10 68.08
N SER A 15 10.27 -17.57 66.96
CA SER A 15 9.15 -17.98 66.05
C SER A 15 9.25 -17.14 64.72
N VAL A 16 8.40 -17.17 63.67
CA VAL A 16 7.18 -17.92 63.26
C VAL A 16 6.97 -17.81 61.70
N LEU A 17 6.23 -18.77 61.11
CA LEU A 17 5.51 -18.87 59.79
C LEU A 17 5.77 -17.89 58.60
N LEU A 18 6.01 -18.36 57.36
CA LEU A 18 5.13 -19.01 56.32
C LEU A 18 4.21 -18.02 55.55
N LEU A 19 3.99 -18.14 54.23
CA LEU A 19 3.56 -19.33 53.46
C LEU A 19 4.28 -19.62 52.13
N THR A 20 4.17 -20.88 51.70
CA THR A 20 4.63 -21.44 50.42
C THR A 20 3.45 -21.83 49.53
N ALA A 21 3.63 -21.78 48.21
CA ALA A 21 2.80 -22.51 47.25
C ALA A 21 3.65 -23.05 46.10
N CYS A 22 3.98 -24.34 46.15
CA CYS A 22 4.43 -25.10 44.97
C CYS A 22 3.29 -26.04 44.56
N SER A 23 2.94 -26.00 43.28
CA SER A 23 2.12 -27.00 42.59
C SER A 23 2.70 -27.18 41.20
N GLY A 24 2.76 -28.40 40.70
CA GLY A 24 3.33 -28.68 39.39
C GLY A 24 2.98 -30.07 38.90
N GLY A 25 2.95 -30.24 37.58
CA GLY A 25 2.72 -31.52 36.92
C GLY A 25 2.14 -31.38 35.52
N GLY A 26 2.86 -31.91 34.53
CA GLY A 26 2.31 -32.21 33.20
C GLY A 26 2.63 -31.20 32.10
N ASP A 27 2.78 -31.76 30.91
CA ASP A 27 3.10 -31.17 29.61
C ASP A 27 2.29 -29.89 29.27
N SER A 28 2.77 -28.98 28.42
CA SER A 28 3.80 -29.16 27.38
C SER A 28 4.72 -27.95 27.20
N SER A 29 5.96 -28.22 26.78
CA SER A 29 6.94 -27.18 26.42
C SER A 29 6.65 -26.60 25.03
N ILE A 30 6.12 -25.39 24.98
CA ILE A 30 6.33 -24.49 23.84
C ILE A 30 7.47 -23.56 24.24
N ASP A 31 8.67 -23.89 23.78
CA ASP A 31 9.84 -23.01 23.96
C ASP A 31 9.75 -21.85 22.97
N LEU A 32 9.16 -20.73 23.41
CA LEU A 32 9.16 -19.47 22.66
C LEU A 32 10.50 -18.74 22.84
N SER A 33 11.59 -19.43 22.51
CA SER A 33 12.95 -18.87 22.35
C SER A 33 13.09 -18.06 21.05
N GLY A 34 12.08 -17.23 20.76
CA GLY A 34 12.01 -16.32 19.62
C GLY A 34 11.91 -14.88 20.08
N GLY A 35 12.94 -14.07 19.79
CA GLY A 35 12.86 -12.63 19.93
C GLY A 35 11.88 -12.08 18.90
N GLY A 36 10.66 -11.76 19.34
CA GLY A 36 9.61 -11.24 18.45
C GLY A 36 10.04 -9.94 17.78
N VAL A 37 9.90 -9.90 16.46
CA VAL A 37 10.21 -8.72 15.64
C VAL A 37 8.98 -7.81 15.54
N SER A 38 9.11 -6.55 15.12
CA SER A 38 8.05 -5.54 15.35
C SER A 38 6.67 -5.97 14.83
N SER A 39 5.62 -5.54 15.52
CA SER A 39 4.24 -5.75 15.08
C SER A 39 3.80 -4.81 13.96
N GLN A 40 4.65 -3.86 13.52
CA GLN A 40 4.30 -2.84 12.54
C GLN A 40 4.86 -3.11 11.14
N GLY A 41 4.09 -2.78 10.11
CA GLY A 41 4.51 -2.81 8.71
C GLY A 41 3.90 -1.68 7.88
N ILE A 42 4.45 -1.44 6.67
CA ILE A 42 3.95 -0.45 5.70
C ILE A 42 3.53 -1.17 4.41
N ALA A 43 2.34 -0.85 3.89
CA ALA A 43 1.79 -1.34 2.63
C ALA A 43 1.99 -0.31 1.49
N VAL A 44 2.68 -0.68 0.41
CA VAL A 44 3.11 0.32 -0.60
C VAL A 44 3.23 -0.21 -2.06
N ASP A 45 2.29 0.24 -2.90
CA ASP A 45 2.35 0.47 -4.36
C ASP A 45 1.64 1.81 -4.71
N PRO A 46 2.36 2.95 -4.63
CA PRO A 46 2.16 3.96 -3.56
C PRO A 46 1.45 3.55 -2.26
N TYR A 47 1.42 4.41 -1.22
CA TYR A 47 0.80 4.03 0.06
C TYR A 47 -0.63 3.51 -0.12
N ILE A 48 -0.89 2.32 0.45
CA ILE A 48 -2.16 1.63 0.31
C ILE A 48 -2.95 1.78 1.61
N GLU A 49 -4.03 2.54 1.58
CA GLU A 49 -4.93 2.78 2.71
C GLU A 49 -5.92 1.61 2.89
N GLY A 50 -6.23 1.24 4.13
CA GLY A 50 -7.31 0.30 4.45
C GLY A 50 -6.99 -1.18 4.19
N ALA A 51 -5.81 -1.53 3.67
CA ALA A 51 -5.38 -2.89 3.43
C ALA A 51 -5.21 -3.67 4.74
N VAL A 52 -5.62 -4.95 4.78
CA VAL A 52 -5.43 -5.82 5.96
C VAL A 52 -4.58 -7.02 5.59
N PHE A 53 -3.62 -7.33 6.44
CA PHE A 53 -2.66 -8.42 6.28
C PHE A 53 -2.94 -9.55 7.27
N GLN A 54 -2.47 -10.75 6.96
CA GLN A 54 -2.37 -11.87 7.90
C GLN A 54 -0.91 -12.35 7.97
N GLU A 55 -0.52 -12.91 9.10
CA GLU A 55 0.76 -13.58 9.28
C GLU A 55 0.54 -15.10 9.16
N VAL A 56 1.31 -15.75 8.30
CA VAL A 56 1.29 -17.21 8.08
C VAL A 56 2.67 -17.80 8.27
N ASP A 57 2.74 -19.00 8.82
CA ASP A 57 3.95 -19.83 8.85
C ASP A 57 4.36 -20.20 7.42
N ALA A 58 5.63 -20.00 7.04
CA ALA A 58 6.08 -20.12 5.66
C ALA A 58 6.13 -21.57 5.15
N ASP A 59 6.45 -22.54 6.02
CA ASP A 59 6.60 -23.95 5.66
C ASP A 59 5.24 -24.67 5.61
N THR A 60 4.30 -24.30 6.48
CA THR A 60 3.03 -25.00 6.67
C THR A 60 1.79 -24.23 6.20
N GLY A 61 1.91 -22.93 5.93
CA GLY A 61 0.77 -22.04 5.63
C GLY A 61 -0.17 -21.81 6.83
N ALA A 62 0.22 -22.20 8.04
CA ALA A 62 -0.61 -22.06 9.24
C ALA A 62 -0.74 -20.59 9.66
N VAL A 63 -1.97 -20.08 9.79
CA VAL A 63 -2.22 -18.67 10.15
C VAL A 63 -1.81 -18.40 11.60
N LEU A 64 -0.71 -17.66 11.79
CA LEU A 64 -0.17 -17.21 13.06
C LEU A 64 -0.95 -16.00 13.61
N GLN A 65 -1.29 -15.04 12.75
CA GLN A 65 -2.11 -13.87 13.11
C GLN A 65 -3.13 -13.59 11.99
N ARG A 66 -4.43 -13.68 12.32
CA ARG A 66 -5.52 -13.64 11.32
C ARG A 66 -5.74 -12.28 10.66
N GLN A 67 -5.31 -11.19 11.29
CA GLN A 67 -5.49 -9.82 10.81
C GLN A 67 -4.53 -8.87 11.54
N SER A 68 -3.99 -7.91 10.79
CA SER A 68 -3.53 -6.62 11.29
C SER A 68 -4.72 -5.68 11.57
N SER A 69 -4.44 -4.44 11.98
CA SER A 69 -5.30 -3.31 11.64
C SER A 69 -5.42 -3.15 10.11
N PRO A 70 -6.42 -2.42 9.59
CA PRO A 70 -6.26 -1.74 8.31
C PRO A 70 -5.01 -0.86 8.35
N SER A 71 -4.39 -0.64 7.19
CA SER A 71 -3.38 0.42 7.02
C SER A 71 -4.02 1.81 7.01
N ASP A 72 -3.24 2.83 7.39
CA ASP A 72 -3.62 4.24 7.29
C ASP A 72 -3.18 4.89 5.95
N GLU A 73 -3.31 6.22 5.85
CA GLU A 73 -2.94 7.03 4.68
C GLU A 73 -1.44 6.96 4.33
N PHE A 74 -0.58 6.54 5.27
CA PHE A 74 0.86 6.28 5.05
C PHE A 74 1.16 4.78 4.91
N GLY A 75 0.13 3.96 4.65
CA GLY A 75 0.25 2.51 4.51
C GLY A 75 0.55 1.77 5.82
N LEU A 76 0.62 2.45 6.97
CA LEU A 76 1.08 1.88 8.23
C LEU A 76 -0.01 1.01 8.86
N PHE A 77 0.30 -0.27 9.10
CA PHE A 77 -0.57 -1.22 9.80
C PHE A 77 0.13 -1.84 11.01
N THR A 78 -0.63 -2.40 11.95
CA THR A 78 -0.10 -3.05 13.16
C THR A 78 -0.81 -4.37 13.47
N PHE A 79 -0.03 -5.41 13.79
CA PHE A 79 -0.51 -6.71 14.28
C PHE A 79 -0.74 -6.72 15.81
N PRO A 80 -1.64 -7.57 16.34
CA PRO A 80 -1.87 -7.72 17.79
C PRO A 80 -0.67 -8.24 18.59
N ARG A 81 0.32 -8.86 17.94
CA ARG A 81 1.56 -9.39 18.55
C ARG A 81 2.76 -9.06 17.65
N PRO A 82 3.99 -9.03 18.21
CA PRO A 82 5.22 -9.11 17.44
C PRO A 82 5.15 -10.18 16.34
N LEU A 83 5.72 -9.87 15.18
CA LEU A 83 5.87 -10.80 14.07
C LEU A 83 6.93 -11.87 14.40
N THR A 84 6.88 -12.98 13.67
CA THR A 84 7.69 -14.18 13.89
C THR A 84 8.77 -14.29 12.82
N PRO A 85 10.08 -14.33 13.16
CA PRO A 85 11.12 -14.59 12.16
C PRO A 85 10.88 -15.90 11.40
N GLY A 86 10.95 -15.84 10.07
CA GLY A 86 10.66 -16.97 9.18
C GLY A 86 9.20 -17.06 8.70
N SER A 87 8.27 -16.27 9.25
CA SER A 87 6.88 -16.21 8.76
C SER A 87 6.76 -15.39 7.47
N VAL A 88 5.55 -15.34 6.90
CA VAL A 88 5.18 -14.44 5.81
C VAL A 88 4.01 -13.55 6.26
N VAL A 89 4.17 -12.24 6.10
CA VAL A 89 3.06 -11.29 6.10
C VAL A 89 2.49 -11.25 4.69
N GLU A 90 1.19 -11.49 4.54
CA GLU A 90 0.51 -11.50 3.25
C GLU A 90 -0.82 -10.73 3.28
N MET A 91 -1.10 -9.99 2.20
CA MET A 91 -2.33 -9.21 2.04
C MET A 91 -3.55 -10.13 1.94
N LYS A 92 -4.65 -9.76 2.59
CA LYS A 92 -5.89 -10.54 2.55
C LYS A 92 -6.72 -10.16 1.32
N ILE A 93 -7.01 -11.14 0.48
CA ILE A 93 -7.88 -10.99 -0.72
C ILE A 93 -9.21 -10.30 -0.39
N SER A 94 -9.75 -10.52 0.81
CA SER A 94 -11.02 -9.93 1.27
C SER A 94 -10.97 -8.43 1.61
N ASN A 95 -9.77 -7.84 1.77
CA ASN A 95 -9.63 -6.40 2.03
C ASN A 95 -8.25 -5.89 1.60
N LYS A 96 -8.12 -5.56 0.31
CA LYS A 96 -6.87 -5.13 -0.34
C LYS A 96 -6.53 -3.65 -0.14
N GLY A 97 -7.49 -2.84 0.31
CA GLY A 97 -7.32 -1.39 0.44
C GLY A 97 -7.45 -0.61 -0.87
N LEU A 98 -7.17 0.70 -0.77
CA LEU A 98 -7.14 1.66 -1.86
C LEU A 98 -5.72 2.19 -2.04
N HIS A 99 -5.27 2.40 -3.28
CA HIS A 99 -4.06 3.16 -3.59
C HIS A 99 -4.41 4.33 -4.49
N GLY A 100 -4.04 5.56 -4.09
CA GLY A 100 -4.49 6.79 -4.75
C GLY A 100 -6.02 6.94 -4.87
N GLY A 101 -6.77 6.41 -3.90
CA GLY A 101 -8.24 6.38 -3.89
C GLY A 101 -8.90 5.34 -4.80
N ALA A 102 -8.12 4.57 -5.59
CA ALA A 102 -8.60 3.49 -6.44
C ALA A 102 -8.42 2.11 -5.75
N PRO A 103 -9.31 1.11 -5.94
CA PRO A 103 -9.14 -0.20 -5.32
C PRO A 103 -7.89 -0.94 -5.82
N TYR A 104 -6.98 -1.31 -4.92
CA TYR A 104 -5.75 -2.03 -5.28
C TYR A 104 -6.07 -3.43 -5.81
N GLN A 105 -5.54 -3.79 -6.99
CA GLN A 105 -5.87 -5.06 -7.66
C GLN A 105 -4.85 -6.16 -7.38
N GLY A 106 -3.60 -5.81 -7.08
CA GLY A 106 -2.52 -6.76 -6.85
C GLY A 106 -2.59 -7.53 -5.52
N MET A 107 -1.47 -8.14 -5.10
CA MET A 107 -1.35 -8.88 -3.85
C MET A 107 0.06 -8.68 -3.30
N LEU A 108 0.19 -8.24 -2.05
CA LEU A 108 1.50 -7.98 -1.45
C LEU A 108 1.88 -9.03 -0.40
N ARG A 109 3.17 -9.40 -0.37
CA ARG A 109 3.77 -10.39 0.53
C ARG A 109 5.15 -9.92 1.02
N ARG A 110 5.55 -10.33 2.22
CA ARG A 110 6.87 -10.11 2.82
C ARG A 110 7.22 -11.30 3.71
N GLN A 111 8.28 -12.03 3.38
CA GLN A 111 8.88 -12.95 4.36
C GLN A 111 9.53 -12.13 5.48
N VAL A 112 9.36 -12.54 6.72
CA VAL A 112 9.87 -11.85 7.92
C VAL A 112 11.25 -12.42 8.30
N THR A 113 12.23 -11.58 8.60
CA THR A 113 13.58 -11.98 9.03
C THR A 113 13.87 -11.57 10.47
N ALA A 114 14.82 -12.25 11.13
CA ALA A 114 15.29 -11.90 12.47
C ALA A 114 16.13 -10.60 12.50
N THR A 115 16.42 -10.03 11.35
CA THR A 115 17.26 -8.84 11.12
C THR A 115 16.48 -7.69 10.48
N ASP A 116 15.16 -7.81 10.32
CA ASP A 116 14.35 -6.74 9.74
C ASP A 116 14.42 -5.48 10.62
N GLU A 117 14.63 -4.32 10.00
CA GLU A 117 14.35 -3.02 10.61
C GLU A 117 12.86 -2.67 10.46
N TYR A 118 12.38 -1.67 11.21
CA TYR A 118 10.95 -1.47 11.45
C TYR A 118 10.45 -0.06 11.13
N PRO A 119 9.22 0.10 10.64
CA PRO A 119 8.22 -0.95 10.32
C PRO A 119 8.61 -1.81 9.10
N VAL A 120 8.18 -3.07 9.05
CA VAL A 120 8.51 -3.96 7.93
C VAL A 120 7.77 -3.54 6.66
N VAL A 121 8.50 -3.25 5.59
CA VAL A 121 7.89 -2.87 4.31
C VAL A 121 7.32 -4.11 3.63
N VAL A 122 6.11 -3.96 3.09
CA VAL A 122 5.36 -4.96 2.33
C VAL A 122 4.96 -4.32 1.00
N SER A 123 5.71 -4.66 -0.04
CA SER A 123 5.69 -4.01 -1.36
C SER A 123 5.76 -5.03 -2.51
N PRO A 124 5.57 -4.61 -3.77
CA PRO A 124 5.75 -5.48 -4.94
C PRO A 124 7.16 -6.10 -5.01
N LEU A 125 8.19 -5.37 -4.58
CA LEU A 125 9.57 -5.85 -4.52
C LEU A 125 9.74 -6.96 -3.48
N THR A 126 9.19 -6.77 -2.28
CA THR A 126 9.21 -7.82 -1.24
C THR A 126 8.33 -9.00 -1.58
N THR A 127 7.34 -8.81 -2.45
CA THR A 127 6.47 -9.88 -2.94
C THR A 127 7.24 -10.82 -3.87
N MET A 128 8.04 -10.28 -4.80
CA MET A 128 8.95 -11.08 -5.64
C MET A 128 9.99 -11.84 -4.80
N LEU A 129 10.52 -11.23 -3.73
CA LEU A 129 11.37 -11.92 -2.75
C LEU A 129 10.62 -13.06 -2.03
N ALA A 130 9.40 -12.81 -1.54
CA ALA A 130 8.55 -13.79 -0.87
C ALA A 130 8.01 -14.89 -1.79
N ASN A 131 8.12 -14.71 -3.12
CA ASN A 131 7.85 -15.71 -4.15
C ASN A 131 9.13 -16.49 -4.55
N GLY A 132 10.27 -16.26 -3.87
CA GLY A 132 11.48 -17.07 -4.00
C GLY A 132 12.52 -16.56 -5.00
N ALA A 133 12.41 -15.32 -5.50
CA ALA A 133 13.53 -14.68 -6.18
C ALA A 133 14.58 -14.19 -5.17
N SER A 134 15.88 -14.31 -5.48
CA SER A 134 16.93 -13.76 -4.62
C SER A 134 17.09 -12.25 -4.83
N PRO A 135 17.61 -11.49 -3.85
CA PRO A 135 17.90 -10.07 -4.02
C PRO A 135 18.81 -9.78 -5.22
N GLU A 136 19.87 -10.56 -5.40
CA GLU A 136 20.81 -10.40 -6.51
C GLU A 136 20.14 -10.61 -7.87
N ASN A 137 19.25 -11.60 -7.96
CA ASN A 137 18.48 -11.90 -9.16
C ASN A 137 17.48 -10.79 -9.50
N ILE A 138 16.79 -10.22 -8.50
CA ILE A 138 15.89 -9.06 -8.71
C ILE A 138 16.69 -7.84 -9.17
N ILE A 139 17.85 -7.56 -8.55
CA ILE A 139 18.71 -6.45 -8.96
C ILE A 139 19.23 -6.65 -10.38
N ALA A 140 19.66 -7.85 -10.77
CA ALA A 140 20.04 -8.15 -12.15
C ALA A 140 18.88 -7.92 -13.13
N LEU A 141 17.70 -8.46 -12.81
CA LEU A 141 16.47 -8.32 -13.61
C LEU A 141 16.10 -6.85 -13.86
N PHE A 142 16.17 -5.99 -12.84
CA PHE A 142 15.91 -4.56 -13.00
C PHE A 142 16.99 -3.84 -13.80
N ASN A 143 18.28 -4.17 -13.60
CA ASN A 143 19.37 -3.58 -14.39
C ASN A 143 19.24 -3.92 -15.88
N ASP A 144 18.97 -5.19 -16.22
CA ASP A 144 18.75 -5.65 -17.60
C ASP A 144 17.44 -5.10 -18.20
N ALA A 145 16.44 -4.80 -17.37
CA ALA A 145 15.23 -4.09 -17.77
C ALA A 145 15.42 -2.56 -17.88
N GLY A 146 16.55 -2.02 -17.42
CA GLY A 146 16.95 -0.62 -17.55
C GLY A 146 16.76 0.27 -16.31
N ILE A 147 16.34 -0.26 -15.16
CA ILE A 147 16.44 0.42 -13.86
C ILE A 147 17.80 0.08 -13.24
N THR A 148 18.75 1.01 -13.35
CA THR A 148 20.14 0.84 -12.92
C THR A 148 20.45 1.71 -11.70
N GLY A 149 21.04 1.12 -10.67
CA GLY A 149 21.45 1.83 -9.44
C GLY A 149 20.78 1.35 -8.16
N LEU A 150 19.75 0.50 -8.24
CA LEU A 150 19.19 -0.18 -7.07
C LEU A 150 20.26 -1.03 -6.35
N THR A 151 20.19 -1.02 -5.03
CA THR A 151 20.96 -1.90 -4.14
C THR A 151 20.04 -2.93 -3.48
N ILE A 152 20.61 -3.89 -2.76
CA ILE A 152 19.84 -4.89 -2.01
C ILE A 152 18.97 -4.24 -0.90
N SER A 153 19.36 -3.08 -0.35
CA SER A 153 18.55 -2.37 0.66
C SER A 153 17.25 -1.82 0.05
N ASP A 154 17.33 -1.28 -1.16
CA ASP A 154 16.21 -0.65 -1.87
C ASP A 154 15.03 -1.60 -2.14
N LEU A 155 15.24 -2.92 -2.04
CA LEU A 155 14.19 -3.94 -2.14
C LEU A 155 13.36 -4.09 -0.86
N TYR A 156 13.87 -3.60 0.28
CA TYR A 156 13.27 -3.68 1.61
C TYR A 156 12.92 -2.30 2.19
N ASP A 157 13.49 -1.23 1.66
CA ASP A 157 13.14 0.16 2.00
C ASP A 157 11.72 0.53 1.51
N ASP A 158 11.12 1.56 2.11
CA ASP A 158 9.84 2.11 1.66
C ASP A 158 10.03 2.93 0.36
N PRO A 159 9.41 2.53 -0.77
CA PRO A 159 9.54 3.24 -2.04
C PRO A 159 8.99 4.66 -2.06
N MET A 160 8.06 4.99 -1.16
CA MET A 160 7.48 6.34 -1.02
C MET A 160 8.28 7.24 -0.07
N GLN A 161 9.19 6.68 0.74
CA GLN A 161 9.90 7.42 1.79
C GLN A 161 10.67 8.62 1.22
N GLY A 162 10.27 9.82 1.67
CA GLY A 162 10.88 11.10 1.30
C GLY A 162 10.28 11.77 0.06
N LEU A 163 9.34 11.13 -0.65
CA LEU A 163 8.70 11.68 -1.85
C LEU A 163 7.48 12.60 -1.58
N PRO A 164 6.62 12.37 -0.57
CA PRO A 164 5.52 13.28 -0.23
C PRO A 164 6.00 14.71 0.01
N ASN A 165 5.19 15.69 -0.42
CA ASN A 165 5.46 17.12 -0.32
C ASN A 165 6.74 17.65 -1.04
N MET A 166 7.49 16.83 -1.80
CA MET A 166 8.59 17.34 -2.63
C MET A 166 8.07 18.30 -3.71
N THR A 167 8.65 19.49 -3.80
CA THR A 167 8.30 20.54 -4.79
C THR A 167 9.42 20.89 -5.76
N THR A 168 10.67 20.61 -5.37
CA THR A 168 11.91 20.98 -6.09
C THR A 168 13.03 19.98 -5.76
N GLY A 169 14.10 19.98 -6.55
CA GLY A 169 15.27 19.12 -6.29
C GLY A 169 15.04 17.62 -6.54
N ILE A 170 13.98 17.29 -7.29
CA ILE A 170 13.61 15.90 -7.63
C ILE A 170 14.58 15.37 -8.69
N THR A 171 15.00 14.12 -8.54
CA THR A 171 15.92 13.40 -9.43
C THR A 171 15.38 12.00 -9.71
N ASP A 172 15.84 11.36 -10.77
CA ASP A 172 15.46 9.97 -11.06
C ASP A 172 15.99 8.99 -10.01
N GLU A 173 17.05 9.36 -9.28
CA GLU A 173 17.61 8.62 -8.14
C GLU A 173 16.62 8.58 -6.95
N HIS A 174 15.91 9.68 -6.67
CA HIS A 174 14.84 9.67 -5.67
C HIS A 174 13.68 8.75 -6.08
N LEU A 175 13.39 8.68 -7.39
CA LEU A 175 12.24 7.95 -7.93
C LEU A 175 12.51 6.45 -8.15
N ILE A 176 13.76 6.00 -8.09
CA ILE A 176 14.17 4.66 -8.55
C ILE A 176 13.47 3.52 -7.81
N ARG A 177 13.27 3.65 -6.49
CA ARG A 177 12.58 2.65 -5.65
C ARG A 177 11.10 2.53 -6.06
N LEU A 178 10.44 3.67 -6.29
CA LEU A 178 9.03 3.72 -6.67
C LEU A 178 8.80 3.25 -8.12
N GLN A 179 9.68 3.64 -9.05
CA GLN A 179 9.70 3.10 -10.43
C GLN A 179 9.76 1.57 -10.41
N ALA A 180 10.65 1.00 -9.58
CA ALA A 180 10.84 -0.45 -9.48
C ALA A 180 9.61 -1.15 -8.86
N ALA A 181 9.08 -0.63 -7.75
CA ALA A 181 7.87 -1.16 -7.12
C ALA A 181 6.66 -1.15 -8.07
N MET A 182 6.35 0.00 -8.69
CA MET A 182 5.23 0.14 -9.62
C MET A 182 5.40 -0.72 -10.88
N ALA A 183 6.63 -0.96 -11.34
CA ALA A 183 6.88 -1.83 -12.49
C ALA A 183 6.76 -3.33 -12.16
N ALA A 184 7.23 -3.74 -10.97
CA ALA A 184 7.01 -5.09 -10.47
C ALA A 184 5.52 -5.38 -10.28
N ASP A 185 4.77 -4.43 -9.74
CA ASP A 185 3.32 -4.54 -9.59
C ASP A 185 2.61 -4.57 -10.96
N ALA A 186 2.92 -3.63 -11.87
CA ALA A 186 2.34 -3.60 -13.20
C ALA A 186 2.55 -4.91 -13.98
N TYR A 187 3.72 -5.55 -13.83
CA TYR A 187 3.97 -6.89 -14.39
C TYR A 187 3.10 -7.97 -13.74
N MET A 188 3.04 -8.05 -12.41
CA MET A 188 2.24 -9.05 -11.69
C MET A 188 0.74 -8.86 -11.91
N GLU A 189 0.25 -7.61 -11.95
CA GLU A 189 -1.11 -7.28 -12.33
C GLU A 189 -1.37 -7.69 -13.77
N ALA A 190 -0.55 -7.26 -14.75
CA ALA A 190 -0.77 -7.52 -16.19
C ALA A 190 -0.81 -9.01 -16.52
N THR A 191 0.14 -9.79 -16.01
CA THR A 191 0.17 -11.26 -16.17
C THR A 191 -0.87 -11.99 -15.31
N GLY A 192 -1.47 -11.30 -14.32
CA GLY A 192 -2.29 -11.91 -13.27
C GLY A 192 -1.50 -12.80 -12.30
N ASN A 193 -0.18 -12.90 -12.44
CA ASN A 193 0.66 -13.84 -11.71
C ASN A 193 1.34 -13.19 -10.50
N TYR A 194 0.57 -12.96 -9.44
CA TYR A 194 1.07 -12.47 -8.15
C TYR A 194 1.94 -13.47 -7.38
N LEU A 195 2.13 -14.69 -7.92
CA LEU A 195 3.04 -15.71 -7.40
C LEU A 195 4.30 -15.88 -8.26
N ALA A 196 4.52 -14.98 -9.25
CA ALA A 196 5.73 -14.98 -10.05
C ALA A 196 6.99 -14.91 -9.17
N GLY A 197 7.83 -15.94 -9.27
CA GLY A 197 9.14 -16.00 -8.66
C GLY A 197 10.23 -15.96 -9.73
N TRP A 198 11.42 -16.44 -9.40
CA TRP A 198 12.55 -16.39 -10.33
C TRP A 198 12.36 -17.25 -11.59
N ASN A 199 11.66 -18.38 -11.51
CA ASN A 199 11.47 -19.26 -12.66
C ASN A 199 10.65 -18.58 -13.77
N GLU A 200 9.63 -17.82 -13.38
CA GLU A 200 8.78 -17.06 -14.29
C GLU A 200 9.50 -15.80 -14.78
N LEU A 201 10.19 -15.07 -13.89
CA LEU A 201 10.92 -13.84 -14.26
C LEU A 201 12.16 -14.08 -15.14
N ASN A 202 12.71 -15.30 -15.13
CA ASN A 202 13.81 -15.74 -15.99
C ASN A 202 13.33 -16.41 -17.30
N ASP A 203 12.02 -16.52 -17.54
CA ASP A 203 11.51 -16.85 -18.87
C ASP A 203 11.65 -15.66 -19.83
N TYR A 204 11.94 -15.93 -21.10
CA TYR A 204 12.20 -14.87 -22.08
C TYR A 204 10.95 -14.06 -22.41
N ASP A 205 9.80 -14.70 -22.59
CA ASP A 205 8.57 -14.02 -22.98
C ASP A 205 8.00 -13.23 -21.78
N GLN A 206 8.07 -13.80 -20.57
CA GLN A 206 7.77 -13.05 -19.33
C GLN A 206 8.70 -11.85 -19.12
N PHE A 207 10.01 -12.00 -19.36
CA PHE A 207 10.96 -10.88 -19.26
C PHE A 207 10.68 -9.78 -20.28
N VAL A 208 10.18 -10.11 -21.48
CA VAL A 208 9.71 -9.09 -22.45
C VAL A 208 8.55 -8.28 -21.87
N ILE A 209 7.58 -8.90 -21.19
CA ILE A 209 6.48 -8.17 -20.52
C ILE A 209 7.05 -7.29 -19.39
N PHE A 210 7.85 -7.86 -18.49
CA PHE A 210 8.45 -7.15 -17.34
C PHE A 210 9.26 -5.92 -17.79
N ARG A 211 10.16 -6.08 -18.77
CA ARG A 211 10.96 -4.98 -19.32
C ARG A 211 10.11 -3.86 -19.92
N ASN A 212 8.98 -4.20 -20.56
CA ASN A 212 8.09 -3.17 -21.11
C ASN A 212 7.31 -2.43 -20.01
N MET A 213 6.92 -3.10 -18.92
CA MET A 213 6.35 -2.43 -17.74
C MET A 213 7.38 -1.51 -17.04
N VAL A 214 8.63 -1.97 -16.91
CA VAL A 214 9.75 -1.14 -16.43
C VAL A 214 9.96 0.08 -17.33
N SER A 215 10.01 -0.11 -18.65
CA SER A 215 10.12 0.99 -19.63
C SER A 215 8.97 1.99 -19.50
N ALA A 216 7.73 1.51 -19.39
CA ALA A 216 6.55 2.35 -19.20
C ALA A 216 6.62 3.19 -17.92
N MET A 217 6.96 2.57 -16.78
CA MET A 217 7.07 3.29 -15.50
C MET A 217 8.20 4.31 -15.50
N LYS A 218 9.39 3.98 -16.05
CA LYS A 218 10.47 4.97 -16.23
C LYS A 218 10.07 6.14 -17.12
N ASN A 219 9.38 5.88 -18.22
CA ASN A 219 9.00 6.92 -19.18
C ASN A 219 7.89 7.86 -18.69
N LEU A 220 7.14 7.44 -17.66
CA LEU A 220 6.11 8.23 -16.97
C LEU A 220 6.63 8.89 -15.68
N LEU A 221 7.16 8.10 -14.74
CA LEU A 221 7.64 8.58 -13.43
C LEU A 221 9.15 8.91 -13.49
N ASN A 222 9.48 10.08 -14.03
CA ASN A 222 10.84 10.63 -13.99
C ASN A 222 10.82 12.13 -13.71
N ALA A 223 11.97 12.67 -13.27
CA ALA A 223 12.11 14.08 -12.90
C ALA A 223 11.89 15.02 -14.10
N GLY A 224 12.26 14.58 -15.31
CA GLY A 224 12.05 15.35 -16.55
C GLY A 224 10.57 15.59 -16.85
N GLU A 225 9.73 14.56 -16.73
CA GLU A 225 8.29 14.70 -16.95
C GLU A 225 7.56 15.44 -15.83
N PHE A 226 8.02 15.30 -14.57
CA PHE A 226 7.53 16.15 -13.48
C PHE A 226 7.82 17.63 -13.78
N GLU A 227 9.05 17.96 -14.17
CA GLU A 227 9.45 19.33 -14.52
C GLU A 227 8.73 19.85 -15.77
N ASN A 228 8.46 19.01 -16.78
CA ASN A 228 7.64 19.36 -17.95
C ASN A 228 6.23 19.79 -17.53
N VAL A 229 5.56 19.01 -16.68
CA VAL A 229 4.20 19.34 -16.19
C VAL A 229 4.22 20.56 -15.27
N ARG A 230 5.20 20.65 -14.36
CA ARG A 230 5.39 21.81 -13.46
C ARG A 230 5.62 23.10 -14.26
N ALA A 231 6.37 23.04 -15.35
CA ALA A 231 6.56 24.16 -16.27
C ALA A 231 5.27 24.53 -17.02
N ALA A 232 4.50 23.54 -17.50
CA ALA A 232 3.23 23.77 -18.19
C ALA A 232 2.17 24.44 -17.29
N LEU A 233 2.10 24.05 -16.01
CA LEU A 233 1.16 24.61 -15.02
C LEU A 233 1.65 25.92 -14.38
N SER A 234 2.90 26.35 -14.62
CA SER A 234 3.55 27.47 -13.90
C SER A 234 2.89 28.85 -14.02
N ASN A 235 1.97 29.04 -14.97
CA ASN A 235 1.23 30.29 -15.19
C ASN A 235 -0.29 30.07 -15.15
N ASP A 236 -0.75 28.90 -14.69
CA ASP A 236 -2.16 28.55 -14.60
C ASP A 236 -2.79 29.16 -13.34
N ALA A 237 -3.88 29.92 -13.51
CA ALA A 237 -4.48 30.71 -12.45
C ALA A 237 -5.12 29.88 -11.32
N ASP A 238 -5.37 28.58 -11.53
CA ASP A 238 -5.90 27.69 -10.50
C ASP A 238 -4.80 27.14 -9.57
N MET A 239 -3.52 27.37 -9.89
CA MET A 239 -2.36 26.91 -9.12
C MET A 239 -2.08 27.83 -7.92
N THR A 240 -3.04 27.92 -7.00
CA THR A 240 -2.98 28.70 -5.75
C THR A 240 -1.92 28.23 -4.77
N GLU A 241 -1.53 26.95 -4.83
CA GLU A 241 -0.53 26.31 -3.97
C GLU A 241 0.58 25.64 -4.82
N PRO A 242 1.74 25.31 -4.24
CA PRO A 242 2.78 24.54 -4.95
C PRO A 242 2.27 23.18 -5.44
N LEU A 243 2.61 22.84 -6.68
CA LEU A 243 2.52 21.47 -7.18
C LEU A 243 3.54 20.60 -6.43
N ILE A 244 3.11 19.45 -5.93
CA ILE A 244 4.00 18.48 -5.27
C ILE A 244 4.16 17.22 -6.12
N LEU A 245 5.25 16.49 -5.90
CA LEU A 245 5.55 15.23 -6.58
C LEU A 245 4.44 14.18 -6.44
N GLU A 246 3.70 14.21 -5.33
CA GLU A 246 2.58 13.30 -5.05
C GLU A 246 1.40 13.47 -6.03
N ASP A 247 1.08 14.70 -6.44
CA ASP A 247 0.05 14.99 -7.48
C ASP A 247 0.40 14.28 -8.80
N PHE A 248 1.70 14.13 -9.06
CA PHE A 248 2.26 13.47 -10.24
C PHE A 248 2.37 11.95 -10.06
N ILE A 249 2.78 11.45 -8.89
CA ILE A 249 2.79 10.01 -8.57
C ILE A 249 1.38 9.43 -8.72
N LEU A 250 0.35 10.10 -8.17
CA LEU A 250 -1.05 9.68 -8.30
C LEU A 250 -1.53 9.68 -9.76
N THR A 251 -1.07 10.64 -10.56
CA THR A 251 -1.32 10.67 -12.01
C THR A 251 -0.67 9.47 -12.73
N VAL A 252 0.59 9.15 -12.43
CA VAL A 252 1.25 7.98 -13.02
C VAL A 252 0.60 6.68 -12.55
N LEU A 253 0.09 6.60 -11.32
CA LEU A 253 -0.63 5.42 -10.82
C LEU A 253 -1.93 5.15 -11.60
N ALA A 254 -2.72 6.18 -11.91
CA ALA A 254 -3.89 6.06 -12.77
C ALA A 254 -3.52 5.60 -14.19
N TYR A 255 -2.37 6.05 -14.72
CA TYR A 255 -1.86 5.56 -16.01
C TYR A 255 -1.26 4.15 -15.92
N LYS A 256 -0.68 3.72 -14.79
CA LYS A 256 -0.29 2.31 -14.53
C LYS A 256 -1.48 1.39 -14.74
N GLN A 257 -2.59 1.66 -14.03
CA GLN A 257 -3.83 0.89 -14.14
C GLN A 257 -4.36 0.85 -15.58
N THR A 258 -4.30 1.97 -16.30
CA THR A 258 -4.72 2.05 -17.71
C THR A 258 -3.84 1.19 -18.63
N ILE A 259 -2.51 1.26 -18.47
CA ILE A 259 -1.54 0.49 -19.26
C ILE A 259 -1.63 -1.00 -18.97
N VAL A 260 -1.80 -1.38 -17.69
CA VAL A 260 -2.04 -2.75 -17.25
C VAL A 260 -3.34 -3.31 -17.82
N ALA A 261 -4.41 -2.51 -17.88
CA ALA A 261 -5.67 -2.91 -18.50
C ALA A 261 -5.52 -3.16 -20.01
N GLN A 262 -4.82 -2.28 -20.74
CA GLN A 262 -4.55 -2.50 -22.16
C GLN A 262 -3.69 -3.76 -22.38
N ALA A 263 -2.62 -3.94 -21.61
CA ALA A 263 -1.76 -5.12 -21.72
C ALA A 263 -2.53 -6.44 -21.50
N LYS A 264 -3.53 -6.45 -20.61
CA LYS A 264 -4.45 -7.59 -20.42
C LYS A 264 -5.34 -7.80 -21.64
N GLU A 265 -6.03 -6.75 -22.10
CA GLU A 265 -6.91 -6.82 -23.26
C GLU A 265 -6.16 -7.31 -24.50
N ASP A 266 -4.91 -6.87 -24.69
CA ASP A 266 -4.03 -7.29 -25.78
C ASP A 266 -3.70 -8.78 -25.69
N MET A 267 -3.24 -9.25 -24.52
CA MET A 267 -2.92 -10.66 -24.30
C MET A 267 -4.15 -11.58 -24.39
N GLU A 268 -5.32 -11.13 -23.92
CA GLU A 268 -6.59 -11.87 -24.05
C GLU A 268 -7.11 -11.89 -25.49
N SER A 269 -6.94 -10.81 -26.25
CA SER A 269 -7.47 -10.67 -27.62
C SER A 269 -6.59 -11.30 -28.69
N TYR A 270 -5.26 -11.22 -28.53
CA TYR A 270 -4.28 -11.66 -29.53
C TYR A 270 -3.50 -12.92 -29.11
N GLY A 271 -3.55 -13.31 -27.84
CA GLY A 271 -2.81 -14.45 -27.29
C GLY A 271 -1.32 -14.21 -27.06
N ASP A 272 -0.87 -12.96 -27.20
CA ASP A 272 0.52 -12.52 -27.06
C ASP A 272 0.56 -11.05 -26.59
N PHE A 273 1.65 -10.63 -25.97
CA PHE A 273 1.85 -9.27 -25.46
C PHE A 273 2.32 -8.33 -26.58
N ASN A 274 1.75 -7.11 -26.65
CA ASN A 274 2.11 -6.13 -27.70
C ASN A 274 2.84 -4.89 -27.13
N PRO A 275 4.20 -4.84 -27.21
CA PRO A 275 4.98 -3.70 -26.76
C PRO A 275 4.55 -2.35 -27.37
N ALA A 276 4.09 -2.33 -28.62
CA ALA A 276 3.76 -1.09 -29.33
C ALA A 276 2.46 -0.45 -28.82
N LEU A 277 1.51 -1.24 -28.31
CA LEU A 277 0.28 -0.72 -27.70
C LEU A 277 0.56 -0.15 -26.31
N VAL A 278 1.44 -0.78 -25.53
CA VAL A 278 1.97 -0.22 -24.27
C VAL A 278 2.76 1.07 -24.50
N GLU A 279 3.63 1.13 -25.51
CA GLU A 279 4.34 2.35 -25.89
C GLU A 279 3.37 3.47 -26.30
N GLN A 280 2.35 3.16 -27.11
CA GLN A 280 1.33 4.14 -27.51
C GLN A 280 0.48 4.60 -26.31
N ALA A 281 0.17 3.72 -25.36
CA ALA A 281 -0.52 4.08 -24.12
C ALA A 281 0.32 5.03 -23.24
N VAL A 282 1.64 4.81 -23.15
CA VAL A 282 2.58 5.74 -22.49
C VAL A 282 2.61 7.09 -23.20
N ILE A 283 2.66 7.13 -24.53
CA ILE A 283 2.61 8.39 -25.31
C ILE A 283 1.28 9.13 -25.05
N ASN A 284 0.16 8.41 -25.02
CA ASN A 284 -1.16 8.98 -24.74
C ASN A 284 -1.25 9.53 -23.30
N ALA A 285 -0.71 8.81 -22.31
CA ALA A 285 -0.63 9.24 -20.93
C ALA A 285 0.18 10.55 -20.79
N LYS A 286 1.38 10.61 -21.38
CA LYS A 286 2.23 11.81 -21.37
C LYS A 286 1.55 13.01 -22.04
N GLY A 287 0.83 12.79 -23.13
CA GLY A 287 0.03 13.82 -23.81
C GLY A 287 -1.11 14.42 -22.97
N ASN A 288 -1.60 13.69 -21.96
CA ASN A 288 -2.68 14.13 -21.08
C ASN A 288 -2.22 14.50 -19.65
N ALA A 289 -0.96 14.23 -19.30
CA ALA A 289 -0.44 14.33 -17.93
C ALA A 289 -0.70 15.70 -17.26
N VAL A 290 -0.58 16.82 -18.00
CA VAL A 290 -0.85 18.16 -17.47
C VAL A 290 -2.29 18.31 -16.94
N VAL A 291 -3.26 17.69 -17.60
CA VAL A 291 -4.69 17.74 -17.21
C VAL A 291 -4.93 16.86 -15.99
N SER A 292 -4.40 15.63 -15.98
CA SER A 292 -4.57 14.69 -14.87
C SER A 292 -3.84 15.13 -13.60
N VAL A 293 -2.63 15.69 -13.71
CA VAL A 293 -1.92 16.29 -12.58
C VAL A 293 -2.71 17.45 -11.99
N LYS A 294 -3.28 18.33 -12.83
CA LYS A 294 -4.13 19.43 -12.36
C LYS A 294 -5.39 18.94 -11.64
N PHE A 295 -5.92 17.76 -12.01
CA PHE A 295 -7.04 17.13 -11.31
C PHE A 295 -6.66 16.58 -9.92
N TYR A 296 -5.52 15.90 -9.77
CA TYR A 296 -5.04 15.45 -8.46
C TYR A 296 -4.61 16.62 -7.56
N TYR A 297 -3.88 17.60 -8.11
CA TYR A 297 -3.57 18.86 -7.44
C TYR A 297 -4.82 19.56 -6.87
N ARG A 298 -5.89 19.67 -7.67
CA ARG A 298 -7.16 20.26 -7.23
C ARG A 298 -7.80 19.45 -6.09
N GLN A 299 -7.81 18.11 -6.16
CA GLN A 299 -8.32 17.28 -5.07
C GLN A 299 -7.56 17.53 -3.77
N ARG A 300 -6.22 17.50 -3.80
CA ARG A 300 -5.37 17.76 -2.63
C ARG A 300 -5.61 19.15 -2.04
N VAL A 301 -5.52 20.19 -2.86
CA VAL A 301 -5.65 21.57 -2.37
C VAL A 301 -7.05 21.85 -1.84
N SER A 302 -8.09 21.37 -2.54
CA SER A 302 -9.46 21.52 -2.04
C SER A 302 -9.72 20.67 -0.79
N ALA A 303 -9.07 19.52 -0.59
CA ALA A 303 -9.13 18.79 0.69
C ALA A 303 -8.44 19.54 1.84
N THR A 304 -7.37 20.31 1.57
CA THR A 304 -6.71 21.15 2.59
C THR A 304 -7.46 22.44 2.91
N SER A 305 -8.27 22.98 1.99
CA SER A 305 -9.24 24.01 2.33
C SER A 305 -10.42 23.40 3.09
N SER A 306 -10.62 23.79 4.35
CA SER A 306 -11.69 23.25 5.19
C SER A 306 -13.08 23.60 4.64
N HIS A 307 -13.61 22.71 3.81
CA HIS A 307 -14.99 22.71 3.35
C HIS A 307 -15.90 22.10 4.41
N ASP A 308 -16.99 22.77 4.77
CA ASP A 308 -18.04 22.17 5.60
C ASP A 308 -18.86 21.20 4.75
N GLY A 309 -18.39 19.95 4.67
CA GLY A 309 -19.05 18.87 3.95
C GLY A 309 -20.50 18.61 4.40
N ALA A 310 -20.85 18.95 5.64
CA ALA A 310 -22.20 18.76 6.17
C ALA A 310 -23.15 19.87 5.69
N ALA A 311 -22.69 21.13 5.66
CA ALA A 311 -23.40 22.22 5.01
C ALA A 311 -23.52 21.98 3.49
N LEU A 312 -22.44 21.58 2.83
CA LEU A 312 -22.43 21.27 1.40
C LEU A 312 -23.39 20.11 1.06
N TYR A 313 -23.42 19.03 1.85
CA TYR A 313 -24.41 17.96 1.69
C TYR A 313 -25.84 18.49 1.93
N ASN A 314 -26.06 19.30 2.96
CA ASN A 314 -27.36 19.87 3.27
C ASN A 314 -27.91 20.68 2.09
N ASP A 315 -27.09 21.55 1.51
CA ASP A 315 -27.52 22.52 0.51
C ASP A 315 -27.61 21.91 -0.90
N ASN A 316 -26.76 20.92 -1.23
CA ASN A 316 -26.66 20.33 -2.57
C ASN A 316 -27.31 18.94 -2.72
N CYS A 317 -27.40 18.14 -1.65
CA CYS A 317 -27.81 16.73 -1.74
C CYS A 317 -29.10 16.40 -0.99
N SER A 318 -29.39 17.07 0.14
CA SER A 318 -30.45 16.63 1.08
C SER A 318 -31.86 16.57 0.46
N LEU A 319 -32.15 17.46 -0.50
CA LEU A 319 -33.44 17.57 -1.18
C LEU A 319 -33.84 16.29 -1.96
N CYS A 320 -32.85 15.52 -2.43
CA CYS A 320 -33.05 14.32 -3.25
C CYS A 320 -32.52 13.03 -2.60
N HIS A 321 -31.64 13.13 -1.61
CA HIS A 321 -30.98 11.99 -0.96
C HIS A 321 -31.26 11.87 0.53
N ASP A 322 -32.26 12.60 1.04
CA ASP A 322 -32.60 12.77 2.45
C ASP A 322 -31.49 13.47 3.27
N TYR A 323 -31.80 13.94 4.48
CA TYR A 323 -30.82 14.57 5.37
C TYR A 323 -29.65 13.63 5.68
N LEU A 324 -28.46 14.19 5.96
CA LEU A 324 -27.20 13.43 6.14
C LEU A 324 -27.32 12.27 7.13
N ALA A 325 -28.02 12.46 8.26
CA ALA A 325 -28.25 11.44 9.28
C ALA A 325 -29.16 10.27 8.85
N TYR A 326 -29.84 10.39 7.71
CA TYR A 326 -30.82 9.42 7.19
C TYR A 326 -30.63 9.16 5.68
N THR A 327 -29.45 9.47 5.12
CA THR A 327 -29.25 9.50 3.66
C THR A 327 -29.57 8.16 2.99
N ASN A 328 -30.33 8.20 1.90
CA ASN A 328 -30.61 7.01 1.08
C ASN A 328 -29.42 6.59 0.18
N LYS A 329 -28.26 7.24 0.34
CA LYS A 329 -26.98 6.98 -0.35
C LYS A 329 -25.78 7.06 0.63
N PRO A 330 -25.64 6.15 1.62
CA PRO A 330 -24.46 6.08 2.47
C PRO A 330 -23.23 5.58 1.69
N GLY A 331 -22.02 5.79 2.24
CA GLY A 331 -20.78 5.14 1.77
C GLY A 331 -20.41 5.38 0.30
N ARG A 332 -20.46 6.64 -0.17
CA ARG A 332 -20.04 7.01 -1.54
C ARG A 332 -18.83 7.92 -1.47
N SER A 333 -17.68 7.47 -2.01
CA SER A 333 -16.45 8.26 -2.13
C SER A 333 -16.60 9.44 -3.10
N GLY A 334 -15.73 10.45 -2.99
CA GLY A 334 -15.81 11.68 -3.81
C GLY A 334 -15.80 11.39 -5.31
N GLY A 335 -14.84 10.58 -5.80
CA GLY A 335 -14.81 10.16 -7.21
C GLY A 335 -16.08 9.42 -7.68
N ALA A 336 -16.74 8.68 -6.78
CA ALA A 336 -17.98 7.96 -7.05
C ALA A 336 -19.25 8.84 -6.93
N ILE A 337 -19.11 10.09 -6.49
CA ILE A 337 -20.08 11.18 -6.57
C ILE A 337 -19.81 12.03 -7.81
N GLN A 338 -18.54 12.41 -8.06
CA GLN A 338 -18.10 13.18 -9.24
C GLN A 338 -18.56 12.50 -10.53
N ALA A 339 -18.27 11.20 -10.70
CA ALA A 339 -18.70 10.44 -11.86
C ALA A 339 -20.24 10.39 -12.04
N ALA A 340 -21.02 10.59 -10.97
CA ALA A 340 -22.48 10.68 -11.06
C ALA A 340 -22.95 12.09 -11.49
N ILE A 341 -22.23 13.15 -11.10
CA ILE A 341 -22.43 14.51 -11.60
C ILE A 341 -22.09 14.58 -13.09
N ASP A 342 -20.89 14.11 -13.46
CA ASP A 342 -20.35 14.15 -14.84
C ASP A 342 -21.24 13.41 -15.84
N ASN A 343 -21.75 12.23 -15.46
CA ASN A 343 -22.68 11.44 -16.28
C ASN A 343 -24.16 11.86 -16.10
N ASN A 344 -24.43 12.96 -15.38
CA ASN A 344 -25.77 13.49 -15.11
C ASN A 344 -26.75 12.45 -14.52
N VAL A 345 -26.25 11.51 -13.72
CA VAL A 345 -27.02 10.38 -13.19
C VAL A 345 -28.12 10.91 -12.27
N GLY A 346 -29.38 10.55 -12.53
CA GLY A 346 -30.51 11.06 -11.75
C GLY A 346 -30.73 12.57 -11.85
N ASN A 347 -30.22 13.22 -12.91
CA ASN A 347 -30.15 14.67 -13.10
C ASN A 347 -29.13 15.41 -12.20
N MET A 348 -28.12 14.73 -11.64
CA MET A 348 -27.11 15.36 -10.77
C MET A 348 -26.21 16.42 -11.46
N GLY A 349 -26.26 16.58 -12.79
CA GLY A 349 -25.41 17.52 -13.54
C GLY A 349 -25.63 19.00 -13.24
N PHE A 350 -26.66 19.39 -12.48
CA PHE A 350 -26.77 20.75 -11.94
C PHE A 350 -25.72 21.07 -10.86
N LEU A 351 -25.05 20.04 -10.31
CA LEU A 351 -23.95 20.16 -9.35
C LEU A 351 -22.57 20.29 -10.01
N GLY A 352 -22.51 20.51 -11.33
CA GLY A 352 -21.25 20.67 -12.08
C GLY A 352 -20.39 21.87 -11.68
N ASP A 353 -20.94 22.79 -10.89
CA ASP A 353 -20.21 23.93 -10.29
C ASP A 353 -19.47 23.56 -8.98
N LEU A 354 -19.72 22.38 -8.38
CA LEU A 354 -19.00 21.93 -7.19
C LEU A 354 -17.56 21.54 -7.54
N THR A 355 -16.60 22.00 -6.73
CA THR A 355 -15.20 21.63 -6.87
C THR A 355 -14.91 20.21 -6.36
N PRO A 356 -13.83 19.53 -6.82
CA PRO A 356 -13.52 18.17 -6.41
C PRO A 356 -13.38 17.97 -4.89
N GLY A 357 -12.91 18.97 -4.13
CA GLY A 357 -12.82 18.87 -2.67
C GLY A 357 -14.12 19.23 -1.93
N GLU A 358 -15.04 20.00 -2.53
CA GLU A 358 -16.41 20.09 -2.02
C GLU A 358 -17.12 18.75 -2.19
N VAL A 359 -16.92 18.08 -3.34
CA VAL A 359 -17.41 16.72 -3.61
C VAL A 359 -16.78 15.68 -2.67
N GLN A 360 -15.48 15.80 -2.36
CA GLN A 360 -14.81 14.93 -1.39
C GLN A 360 -15.28 15.21 0.05
N ALA A 361 -15.37 16.45 0.50
CA ALA A 361 -15.88 16.79 1.83
C ALA A 361 -17.33 16.32 2.03
N ILE A 362 -18.17 16.37 0.98
CA ILE A 362 -19.50 15.76 0.95
C ILE A 362 -19.41 14.23 1.16
N ALA A 363 -18.41 13.55 0.60
CA ALA A 363 -18.19 12.11 0.83
C ALA A 363 -17.78 11.82 2.27
N ASP A 364 -16.80 12.56 2.80
CA ASP A 364 -16.17 12.31 4.10
C ASP A 364 -17.20 12.36 5.25
N VAL A 365 -18.08 13.37 5.25
CA VAL A 365 -19.12 13.50 6.28
C VAL A 365 -20.18 12.39 6.23
N ARG A 366 -20.30 11.66 5.12
CA ARG A 366 -21.22 10.51 4.97
C ARG A 366 -20.64 9.23 5.55
N CYS A 367 -19.32 9.16 5.75
CA CYS A 367 -18.64 8.11 6.51
C CYS A 367 -18.72 8.36 8.03
N ALA A 368 -18.95 9.60 8.45
CA ALA A 368 -19.08 9.99 9.87
C ALA A 368 -20.51 9.89 10.43
N ALA A 369 -21.52 9.63 9.59
CA ALA A 369 -22.92 9.49 10.03
C ALA A 369 -23.17 8.14 10.73
N PRO A 370 -24.00 8.07 11.79
CA PRO A 370 -24.21 6.85 12.58
C PRO A 370 -25.08 5.80 11.87
N GLY A 371 -24.48 5.10 10.90
CA GLY A 371 -25.02 3.93 10.22
C GLY A 371 -23.90 2.96 9.83
N PRO A 372 -24.22 1.71 9.41
CA PRO A 372 -23.20 0.75 9.02
C PRO A 372 -22.60 1.09 7.66
N CYS A 373 -21.43 1.72 7.67
CA CYS A 373 -20.49 1.65 6.56
C CYS A 373 -19.86 0.24 6.54
N CYS A 374 -19.95 -0.42 5.39
CA CYS A 374 -19.40 -1.75 5.10
C CYS A 374 -18.74 -1.71 3.71
#